data_AF-A0A9D7DIS0-F1
#
_entry.id   AF-A0A9D7DIS0-F1
#
_cell.length_a   1.000
_cell.length_b   1.000
_cell.length_c   1.000
_cell.angle_alpha   90.00
_cell.angle_beta   90.00
_cell.angle_gamma   90.00
#
_symmetry.space_group_name_H-M   'P 1'
#
loop_
_entity.id
_entity.type
_entity.pdbx_description
1 polymer ?
#
loop_
_entity_poly.entity_id
_entity_poly.type
_entity_poly.pdbx_seq_one_letter_code
_entity_poly.pdbx_strand_id
1 'polypeptide(L)'
;MDDIRCIYSGFLDRDGHIDLLTASFDGDKIAWYPNDGQGGFAPVEAISPQEGSAYAVYASDIDGDGDLDVLSASAITWYENQGLGSFGPEQIISTHTYWANSIYSADLDGDGDRDIVSASDRDNKVAWYENLRPPAATESLFIYPNPFNSQAMVVLGMAHDPITVQVVDLTGRVVQEQKLGAVEHFTLKRGSITAGGSRINTEKDSKRARIVVQ
;
A
#
# COMPACT_ATOMS: atom_id res chain seq x y z
N MET A 1 -4.71 16.84 32.05
CA MET A 1 -5.29 15.51 31.80
C MET A 1 -5.46 15.47 30.31
N ASP A 2 -4.86 14.51 29.62
CA ASP A 2 -5.05 14.35 28.19
C ASP A 2 -6.52 13.96 27.97
N ASP A 3 -7.26 14.78 27.23
CA ASP A 3 -8.69 14.57 26.93
C ASP A 3 -8.83 13.46 25.87
N ILE A 4 -8.66 12.20 26.30
CA ILE A 4 -8.79 11.03 25.43
C ILE A 4 -10.23 10.91 24.95
N ARG A 5 -10.41 11.01 23.63
CA ARG A 5 -11.71 10.93 22.96
C ARG A 5 -12.02 9.56 22.39
N CYS A 6 -10.99 8.82 22.01
CA CYS A 6 -11.14 7.54 21.34
C CYS A 6 -10.01 6.58 21.73
N ILE A 7 -10.34 5.29 21.77
CA ILE A 7 -9.41 4.19 21.99
C ILE A 7 -9.69 3.13 20.94
N TYR A 8 -8.64 2.57 20.37
CA TYR A 8 -8.67 1.40 19.49
C TYR A 8 -7.70 0.34 20.03
N SER A 9 -8.01 -0.94 19.84
CA SER A 9 -7.15 -2.05 20.25
C SER A 9 -6.84 -2.95 19.05
N GLY A 10 -5.56 -3.28 18.83
CA GLY A 10 -5.10 -4.08 17.69
C GLY A 10 -3.67 -4.58 17.84
N PHE A 11 -3.21 -5.46 16.95
CA PHE A 11 -1.84 -5.94 16.90
C PHE A 11 -1.00 -4.99 16.04
N LEU A 12 -0.45 -3.91 16.61
CA LEU A 12 0.21 -2.85 15.83
C LEU A 12 1.66 -3.21 15.51
N ASP A 13 2.34 -4.02 16.34
CA ASP A 13 3.71 -4.46 16.10
C ASP A 13 3.83 -5.97 15.76
N ARG A 14 2.70 -6.67 15.68
CA ARG A 14 2.60 -8.13 15.43
C ARG A 14 3.37 -9.00 16.43
N ASP A 15 3.58 -8.53 17.67
CA ASP A 15 4.25 -9.30 18.71
C ASP A 15 3.37 -10.43 19.32
N GLY A 16 2.08 -10.45 18.97
CA GLY A 16 1.09 -11.41 19.46
C GLY A 16 0.31 -10.92 20.68
N HIS A 17 0.47 -9.66 21.06
CA HIS A 17 -0.26 -8.99 22.13
C HIS A 17 -1.10 -7.85 21.56
N ILE A 18 -2.28 -7.65 22.15
CA ILE A 18 -3.19 -6.58 21.70
C ILE A 18 -2.72 -5.29 22.34
N ASP A 19 -2.34 -4.33 21.51
CA ASP A 19 -1.92 -2.98 21.87
C ASP A 19 -3.10 -2.03 22.01
N LEU A 20 -2.83 -0.83 22.52
CA LEU A 20 -3.79 0.28 22.53
C LEU A 20 -3.30 1.46 21.69
N LEU A 21 -4.23 2.06 20.98
CA LEU A 21 -4.08 3.31 20.26
C LEU A 21 -5.10 4.31 20.81
N THR A 22 -4.69 5.54 21.06
CA THR A 22 -5.58 6.57 21.61
C THR A 22 -5.52 7.85 20.80
N ALA A 23 -6.66 8.52 20.70
CA ALA A 23 -6.78 9.89 20.21
C ALA A 23 -7.09 10.82 21.38
N SER A 24 -6.34 11.92 21.51
CA SER A 24 -6.59 12.96 22.49
C SER A 24 -6.88 14.30 21.83
N PHE A 25 -7.92 14.98 22.31
CA PHE A 25 -8.31 16.29 21.81
C PHE A 25 -7.42 17.39 22.39
N ASP A 26 -7.30 17.48 23.73
CA ASP A 26 -6.50 18.52 24.41
C ASP A 26 -5.03 18.13 24.62
N GLY A 27 -4.71 16.84 24.49
CA GLY A 27 -3.33 16.35 24.54
C GLY A 27 -2.65 16.34 23.17
N ASP A 28 -3.40 16.73 22.13
CA ASP A 28 -2.99 16.89 20.73
C ASP A 28 -2.07 15.79 20.18
N LYS A 29 -2.35 14.54 20.54
CA LYS A 29 -1.54 13.41 20.13
C LYS A 29 -2.37 12.17 19.88
N ILE A 30 -1.95 11.46 18.83
CA ILE A 30 -2.20 10.05 18.64
C ILE A 30 -1.07 9.32 19.36
N ALA A 31 -1.44 8.42 20.27
CA ALA A 31 -0.50 7.70 21.11
C ALA A 31 -0.72 6.21 21.01
N TRP A 32 0.37 5.46 20.81
CA TRP A 32 0.42 4.02 20.83
C TRP A 32 1.02 3.53 22.15
N TYR A 33 0.40 2.49 22.71
CA TYR A 33 0.77 1.82 23.94
C TYR A 33 1.00 0.35 23.60
N PRO A 34 2.26 -0.07 23.40
CA PRO A 34 2.61 -1.47 23.13
C PRO A 34 2.35 -2.31 24.38
N ASN A 35 1.68 -3.45 24.23
CA ASN A 35 1.37 -4.35 25.34
C ASN A 35 2.52 -5.33 25.58
N ASP A 36 3.07 -5.35 26.79
CA ASP A 36 4.21 -6.21 27.11
C ASP A 36 3.87 -7.70 27.34
N GLY A 37 2.60 -8.08 27.18
CA GLY A 37 2.11 -9.45 27.39
C GLY A 37 2.05 -9.89 28.86
N GLN A 38 2.47 -9.04 29.80
CA GLN A 38 2.46 -9.27 31.25
C GLN A 38 1.39 -8.42 31.97
N GLY A 39 0.54 -7.74 31.20
CA GLY A 39 -0.49 -6.84 31.71
C GLY A 39 0.01 -5.41 31.96
N GLY A 40 1.20 -5.07 31.44
CA GLY A 40 1.73 -3.71 31.39
C GLY A 40 1.74 -3.16 29.96
N PHE A 41 2.03 -1.86 29.86
CA PHE A 41 2.28 -1.19 28.60
C PHE A 41 3.70 -0.61 28.61
N ALA A 42 4.41 -0.80 27.51
CA ALA A 42 5.72 -0.18 27.27
C ALA A 42 5.60 1.35 27.19
N PRO A 43 6.72 2.11 27.15
CA PRO A 43 6.67 3.55 27.02
C PRO A 43 5.82 3.98 25.81
N VAL A 44 4.96 4.98 26.03
CA VAL A 44 4.07 5.51 24.99
C VAL A 44 4.88 6.14 23.86
N GLU A 45 4.53 5.78 22.62
CA GLU A 45 5.08 6.42 21.43
C GLU A 45 4.04 7.36 20.82
N ALA A 46 4.47 8.60 20.58
CA ALA A 46 3.65 9.58 19.89
C ALA A 46 3.77 9.35 18.38
N ILE A 47 2.65 9.01 17.74
CA ILE A 47 2.58 8.79 16.28
C ILE A 47 2.50 10.12 15.55
N SER A 48 1.71 11.06 16.08
CA SER A 48 1.61 12.42 15.53
C SER A 48 2.54 13.36 16.30
N PRO A 49 3.59 13.92 15.68
CA PRO A 49 4.49 14.87 16.35
C PRO A 49 3.95 16.31 16.39
N GLN A 50 2.87 16.61 15.67
CA GLN A 50 2.24 17.94 15.67
C GLN A 50 1.02 18.01 16.58
N GLU A 51 0.77 19.20 17.12
CA GLU A 51 -0.41 19.54 17.90
C GLU A 51 -1.67 19.49 17.01
N GLY A 52 -2.25 18.29 16.86
CA GLY A 52 -3.48 18.06 16.12
C GLY A 52 -4.52 17.36 16.98
N SER A 53 -5.64 18.04 17.24
CA SER A 53 -6.70 17.53 18.10
C SER A 53 -7.51 16.44 17.40
N ALA A 54 -7.06 15.19 17.52
CA ALA A 54 -7.72 14.01 16.94
C ALA A 54 -8.93 13.60 17.80
N TYR A 55 -10.10 13.50 17.18
CA TYR A 55 -11.32 13.04 17.86
C TYR A 55 -11.49 11.53 17.82
N ALA A 56 -11.05 10.91 16.73
CA ALA A 56 -11.14 9.47 16.54
C ALA A 56 -9.86 8.95 15.90
N VAL A 57 -9.55 7.69 16.23
CA VAL A 57 -8.49 6.90 15.61
C VAL A 57 -9.06 5.56 15.19
N TYR A 58 -8.50 4.99 14.14
CA TYR A 58 -8.84 3.65 13.67
C TYR A 58 -7.60 3.00 13.08
N ALA A 59 -7.41 1.70 13.26
CA ALA A 59 -6.29 0.99 12.64
C ALA A 59 -6.78 -0.01 11.60
N SER A 60 -6.15 0.00 10.43
CA SER A 60 -6.46 -0.88 9.30
C SER A 60 -5.26 -0.96 8.38
N ASP A 61 -5.12 -2.07 7.68
CA ASP A 61 -4.12 -2.28 6.63
C ASP A 61 -4.56 -1.53 5.36
N ILE A 62 -4.06 -0.30 5.15
CA ILE A 62 -4.53 0.60 4.08
C ILE A 62 -3.73 0.39 2.80
N ASP A 63 -2.43 0.12 2.90
CA ASP A 63 -1.60 -0.21 1.74
C ASP A 63 -1.60 -1.72 1.40
N GLY A 64 -2.04 -2.56 2.33
CA GLY A 64 -2.17 -4.01 2.17
C GLY A 64 -0.86 -4.78 2.21
N ASP A 65 0.13 -4.28 2.94
CA ASP A 65 1.34 -5.02 3.30
C ASP A 65 1.13 -5.94 4.53
N GLY A 66 -0.06 -5.85 5.14
CA GLY A 66 -0.53 -6.65 6.26
C GLY A 66 -0.28 -6.00 7.62
N ASP A 67 0.38 -4.84 7.68
CA ASP A 67 0.59 -4.08 8.90
C ASP A 67 -0.64 -3.20 9.17
N LEU A 68 -1.02 -3.06 10.43
CA LEU A 68 -2.12 -2.17 10.77
C LEU A 68 -1.59 -0.73 10.76
N ASP A 69 -1.98 0.03 9.74
CA ASP A 69 -1.76 1.47 9.70
C ASP A 69 -2.71 2.21 10.63
N VAL A 70 -2.42 3.50 10.85
CA VAL A 70 -3.22 4.36 11.71
C VAL A 70 -3.91 5.45 10.91
N LEU A 71 -5.23 5.57 11.10
CA LEU A 71 -6.06 6.66 10.63
C LEU A 71 -6.48 7.56 11.78
N SER A 72 -6.62 8.86 11.50
CA SER A 72 -7.06 9.86 12.46
C SER A 72 -8.11 10.81 11.89
N ALA A 73 -8.97 11.31 12.78
CA ALA A 73 -10.09 12.20 12.49
C ALA A 73 -9.95 13.57 13.17
N SER A 74 -9.15 14.45 12.57
CA SER A 74 -9.12 15.90 12.82
C SER A 74 -9.19 16.63 11.47
N ALA A 75 -8.10 16.52 10.72
CA ALA A 75 -8.14 16.22 9.30
C ALA A 75 -8.21 14.69 9.13
N ILE A 76 -8.60 14.20 7.96
CA ILE A 76 -8.46 12.78 7.64
C ILE A 76 -7.00 12.56 7.29
N THR A 77 -6.27 11.89 8.19
CA THR A 77 -4.85 11.60 8.04
C THR A 77 -4.56 10.12 8.21
N TRP A 78 -3.48 9.67 7.57
CA TRP A 78 -2.96 8.32 7.58
C TRP A 78 -1.49 8.34 8.02
N TYR A 79 -1.11 7.37 8.83
CA TYR A 79 0.26 7.11 9.24
C TYR A 79 0.54 5.64 8.91
N GLU A 80 1.38 5.43 7.89
CA GLU A 80 1.86 4.12 7.45
C GLU A 80 2.63 3.45 8.60
N ASN A 81 2.29 2.20 8.89
CA ASN A 81 3.06 1.37 9.80
C ASN A 81 4.06 0.57 8.97
N GLN A 82 5.33 0.97 9.01
CA GLN A 82 6.41 0.39 8.22
C GLN A 82 6.92 -0.95 8.79
N GLY A 83 6.08 -1.60 9.59
CA GLY A 83 6.34 -2.83 10.32
C GLY A 83 6.77 -2.61 11.77
N LEU A 84 6.40 -3.57 12.63
CA LEU A 84 6.80 -3.65 14.04
C LEU A 84 6.50 -2.38 14.86
N GLY A 85 5.44 -1.65 14.50
CA GLY A 85 5.03 -0.43 15.19
C GLY A 85 5.87 0.82 14.84
N SER A 86 6.63 0.78 13.75
CA SER A 86 7.39 1.93 13.26
C SER A 86 6.52 2.79 12.33
N PHE A 87 5.99 3.91 12.83
CA PHE A 87 5.10 4.76 12.05
C PHE A 87 5.84 5.82 11.21
N GLY A 88 5.44 5.95 9.94
CA GLY A 88 5.91 6.95 9.00
C GLY A 88 5.35 8.35 9.27
N PRO A 89 5.76 9.35 8.46
CA PRO A 89 5.27 10.71 8.58
C PRO A 89 3.78 10.83 8.21
N GLU A 90 3.10 11.82 8.79
CA GLU A 90 1.70 12.13 8.48
C GLU A 90 1.43 12.29 6.98
N GLN A 91 0.46 11.53 6.49
CA GLN A 91 -0.11 11.68 5.16
C GLN A 91 -1.51 12.28 5.27
N ILE A 92 -1.73 13.44 4.65
CA ILE A 92 -3.02 14.13 4.69
C ILE A 92 -3.89 13.66 3.53
N ILE A 93 -5.01 12.99 3.83
CA ILE A 93 -6.01 12.57 2.84
C ILE A 93 -6.99 13.71 2.57
N SER A 94 -7.48 14.37 3.63
CA SER A 94 -8.37 15.52 3.47
C SER A 94 -8.35 16.45 4.66
N THR A 95 -8.22 17.74 4.38
CA THR A 95 -8.39 18.83 5.36
C THR A 95 -9.80 19.41 5.35
N HIS A 96 -10.68 18.95 4.45
CA HIS A 96 -12.02 19.49 4.25
C HIS A 96 -13.06 18.82 5.17
N THR A 97 -12.68 18.60 6.44
CA THR A 97 -13.55 18.01 7.45
C THR A 97 -13.73 18.98 8.59
N TYR A 98 -14.97 19.38 8.85
CA TYR A 98 -15.28 20.20 10.02
C TYR A 98 -15.66 19.28 11.18
N TRP A 99 -14.69 19.00 12.06
CA TRP A 99 -14.87 18.12 13.22
C TRP A 99 -15.30 16.70 12.81
N ALA A 100 -14.44 16.01 12.07
CA ALA A 100 -14.60 14.57 11.90
C ALA A 100 -14.51 13.91 13.28
N ASN A 101 -15.56 13.18 13.68
CA ASN A 101 -15.64 12.54 14.99
C ASN A 101 -15.70 11.01 14.91
N SER A 102 -15.78 10.47 13.70
CA SER A 102 -15.73 9.04 13.42
C SER A 102 -14.98 8.82 12.13
N ILE A 103 -14.15 7.78 12.11
CA ILE A 103 -13.41 7.31 10.95
C ILE A 103 -13.42 5.79 10.96
N TYR A 104 -13.57 5.20 9.78
CA TYR A 104 -13.59 3.76 9.60
C TYR A 104 -12.99 3.39 8.25
N SER A 105 -12.55 2.15 8.12
CA SER A 105 -12.01 1.63 6.86
C SER A 105 -12.54 0.23 6.52
N ALA A 106 -12.96 0.08 5.27
CA ALA A 106 -13.49 -1.14 4.68
C ALA A 106 -13.40 -1.04 3.15
N ASP A 107 -13.40 -2.18 2.46
CA ASP A 107 -13.62 -2.24 1.01
C ASP A 107 -15.10 -1.88 0.72
N LEU A 108 -15.37 -0.67 0.20
CA LEU A 108 -16.74 -0.18 -0.01
C LEU A 108 -17.24 -0.38 -1.43
N ASP A 109 -16.34 -0.47 -2.41
CA ASP A 109 -16.67 -0.63 -3.83
C ASP A 109 -16.43 -2.04 -4.38
N GLY A 110 -15.77 -2.91 -3.61
CA GLY A 110 -15.52 -4.32 -3.91
C GLY A 110 -14.27 -4.56 -4.76
N ASP A 111 -13.35 -3.60 -4.85
CA ASP A 111 -12.12 -3.74 -5.65
C ASP A 111 -10.97 -4.43 -4.89
N GLY A 112 -11.15 -4.69 -3.59
CA GLY A 112 -10.20 -5.40 -2.75
C GLY A 112 -9.15 -4.51 -2.10
N ASP A 113 -9.28 -3.20 -2.18
CA ASP A 113 -8.57 -2.28 -1.31
C ASP A 113 -9.45 -1.72 -0.18
N ARG A 114 -8.82 -1.07 0.79
CA ARG A 114 -9.48 -0.56 2.00
C ARG A 114 -9.72 0.93 1.81
N ASP A 115 -10.97 1.29 1.56
CA ASP A 115 -11.42 2.67 1.53
C ASP A 115 -11.48 3.29 2.92
N ILE A 116 -11.67 4.61 2.97
CA ILE A 116 -11.87 5.37 4.20
C ILE A 116 -13.23 6.06 4.16
N VAL A 117 -13.98 5.97 5.26
CA VAL A 117 -15.20 6.72 5.48
C VAL A 117 -15.09 7.54 6.77
N SER A 118 -15.52 8.80 6.70
CA SER A 118 -15.59 9.67 7.86
C SER A 118 -17.00 10.22 8.06
N ALA A 119 -17.31 10.56 9.31
CA ALA A 119 -18.48 11.36 9.66
C ALA A 119 -18.02 12.61 10.41
N SER A 120 -18.56 13.76 10.02
CA SER A 120 -18.21 15.06 10.60
C SER A 120 -19.44 15.81 11.10
N ASP A 121 -19.33 16.30 12.33
CA ASP A 121 -20.44 16.87 13.09
C ASP A 121 -20.81 18.28 12.60
N ARG A 122 -19.81 19.13 12.33
CA ARG A 122 -20.05 20.55 12.04
C ARG A 122 -20.51 20.82 10.61
N ASP A 123 -20.16 19.96 9.67
CA ASP A 123 -20.62 20.05 8.28
C ASP A 123 -21.74 19.06 7.94
N ASN A 124 -22.15 18.20 8.89
CA ASN A 124 -23.19 17.18 8.74
C ASN A 124 -22.95 16.26 7.54
N LYS A 125 -21.69 15.89 7.28
CA LYS A 125 -21.33 15.04 6.14
C LYS A 125 -20.87 13.67 6.58
N VAL A 126 -21.22 12.69 5.76
CA VAL A 126 -20.48 11.45 5.64
C VAL A 126 -19.68 11.56 4.34
N ALA A 127 -18.37 11.38 4.42
CA ALA A 127 -17.47 11.46 3.28
C ALA A 127 -16.81 10.09 3.07
N TRP A 128 -16.70 9.69 1.80
CA TRP A 128 -15.96 8.52 1.36
C TRP A 128 -14.71 9.01 0.61
N TYR A 129 -13.58 8.40 0.92
CA TYR A 129 -12.31 8.59 0.26
C TYR A 129 -11.92 7.23 -0.34
N GLU A 130 -12.02 7.16 -1.66
CA GLU A 130 -11.64 5.99 -2.45
C GLU A 130 -10.13 5.78 -2.29
N ASN A 131 -9.75 4.59 -1.84
CA ASN A 131 -8.37 4.15 -2.02
C ASN A 131 -8.25 3.70 -3.48
N LEU A 132 -7.19 4.16 -4.15
CA LEU A 132 -6.97 3.84 -5.56
C LEU A 132 -5.83 2.84 -5.68
N ARG A 133 -5.63 2.04 -4.62
CA ARG A 133 -4.59 1.03 -4.64
C ARG A 133 -4.98 0.08 -5.77
N PRO A 134 -4.08 -0.15 -6.73
CA PRO A 134 -4.35 -1.14 -7.74
C PRO A 134 -4.72 -2.45 -7.04
N PRO A 135 -5.84 -3.12 -7.40
CA PRO A 135 -6.29 -4.35 -6.75
C PRO A 135 -5.10 -5.26 -6.49
N ALA A 136 -4.96 -5.73 -5.24
CA ALA A 136 -3.85 -6.54 -4.77
C ALA A 136 -3.45 -7.56 -5.85
N ALA A 137 -2.30 -7.31 -6.47
CA ALA A 137 -1.75 -7.98 -7.64
C ALA A 137 -2.53 -9.23 -8.10
N THR A 138 -3.47 -9.05 -9.04
CA THR A 138 -3.41 -9.96 -10.19
C THR A 138 -2.06 -9.70 -10.82
N GLU A 139 -1.16 -10.69 -10.85
CA GLU A 139 0.20 -10.62 -11.41
C GLU A 139 0.27 -9.64 -12.60
N SER A 140 0.70 -8.41 -12.33
CA SER A 140 0.65 -7.35 -13.34
C SER A 140 2.03 -7.13 -13.90
N LEU A 141 2.29 -7.80 -15.02
CA LEU A 141 3.45 -7.59 -15.86
C LEU A 141 3.27 -6.28 -16.64
N PHE A 142 3.90 -5.19 -16.19
CA PHE A 142 3.89 -3.94 -16.92
C PHE A 142 5.00 -3.92 -17.98
N ILE A 143 4.58 -3.78 -19.24
CA ILE A 143 5.48 -3.54 -20.38
C ILE A 143 5.30 -2.09 -20.78
N TYR A 144 6.28 -1.25 -20.46
CA TYR A 144 6.27 0.13 -20.91
C TYR A 144 6.84 0.21 -22.33
N PRO A 145 6.05 0.60 -23.34
CA PRO A 145 6.62 0.99 -24.62
C PRO A 145 7.47 2.23 -24.37
N ASN A 146 8.77 2.16 -24.65
CA ASN A 146 9.59 3.38 -24.71
C ASN A 146 9.41 3.99 -26.10
N PRO A 147 8.69 5.12 -26.26
CA PRO A 147 8.40 5.69 -27.58
C PRO A 147 9.66 6.28 -28.25
N PHE A 148 10.77 6.38 -27.51
CA PHE A 148 12.01 7.02 -27.94
C PHE A 148 13.21 6.08 -27.93
N ASN A 149 13.04 4.79 -27.58
CA ASN A 149 14.09 3.79 -27.67
C ASN A 149 13.53 2.44 -28.15
N SER A 150 14.39 1.69 -28.85
CA SER A 150 14.16 0.33 -29.28
C SER A 150 14.16 -0.69 -28.12
N GLN A 151 13.80 -0.30 -26.90
CA GLN A 151 13.85 -1.14 -25.71
C GLN A 151 12.55 -1.05 -24.94
N ALA A 152 12.04 -2.20 -24.50
CA ALA A 152 10.94 -2.25 -23.54
C ALA A 152 11.53 -2.60 -22.17
N MET A 153 11.12 -1.85 -21.15
CA MET A 153 11.49 -2.14 -19.77
C MET A 153 10.38 -2.97 -19.14
N VAL A 154 10.77 -4.12 -18.58
CA VAL A 154 9.91 -4.93 -17.74
C VAL A 154 10.20 -4.56 -16.30
N VAL A 155 9.17 -4.14 -15.58
CA VAL A 155 9.25 -3.82 -14.15
C VAL A 155 8.44 -4.84 -13.38
N LEU A 156 9.05 -5.40 -12.35
CA LEU A 156 8.45 -6.32 -11.42
C LEU A 156 8.41 -5.61 -10.07
N GLY A 157 7.22 -5.46 -9.51
CA GLY A 157 6.97 -4.55 -8.38
C GLY A 157 7.13 -5.18 -7.00
N MET A 158 7.85 -6.30 -6.83
CA MET A 158 7.89 -7.03 -5.54
C MET A 158 9.22 -7.75 -5.30
N ALA A 159 9.56 -7.97 -4.02
CA ALA A 159 10.64 -8.83 -3.57
C ALA A 159 10.18 -10.31 -3.56
N HIS A 160 10.75 -11.12 -4.45
CA HIS A 160 10.47 -12.55 -4.55
C HIS A 160 11.75 -13.39 -4.51
N ASP A 161 11.60 -14.68 -4.27
CA ASP A 161 12.59 -15.69 -4.65
C ASP A 161 13.00 -15.51 -6.13
N PRO A 162 14.20 -15.94 -6.56
CA PRO A 162 14.65 -15.72 -7.93
C PRO A 162 13.66 -16.25 -8.97
N ILE A 163 13.01 -15.36 -9.71
CA ILE A 163 12.00 -15.71 -10.72
C ILE A 163 12.63 -15.90 -12.09
N THR A 164 12.00 -16.70 -12.95
CA THR A 164 12.46 -16.91 -14.32
C THR A 164 11.49 -16.27 -15.31
N VAL A 165 11.98 -15.32 -16.09
CA VAL A 165 11.23 -14.66 -17.16
C VAL A 165 11.57 -15.33 -18.48
N GLN A 166 10.56 -15.92 -19.14
CA GLN A 166 10.71 -16.51 -20.47
C GLN A 166 9.92 -15.73 -21.52
N VAL A 167 10.57 -15.48 -22.64
CA VAL A 167 9.92 -15.08 -23.89
C VAL A 167 9.74 -16.35 -24.72
N VAL A 168 8.51 -16.65 -25.11
CA VAL A 168 8.18 -17.81 -25.96
C VAL A 168 7.67 -17.37 -27.33
N ASP A 169 7.95 -18.16 -28.36
CA ASP A 169 7.35 -17.98 -29.67
C ASP A 169 5.89 -18.51 -29.72
N LEU A 170 5.23 -18.34 -30.88
CA LEU A 170 3.85 -18.78 -31.10
C LEU A 170 3.65 -20.30 -31.00
N THR A 171 4.74 -21.08 -31.04
CA THR A 171 4.72 -22.54 -30.88
C THR A 171 4.95 -22.97 -29.43
N GLY A 172 5.13 -22.01 -28.52
CA GLY A 172 5.42 -22.25 -27.11
C GLY A 172 6.90 -22.53 -26.82
N ARG A 173 7.80 -22.36 -27.80
CA ARG A 173 9.24 -22.57 -27.62
C ARG A 173 9.88 -21.33 -26.98
N VAL A 174 10.69 -21.53 -25.94
CA VAL A 174 11.46 -20.46 -25.29
C VAL A 174 12.51 -19.92 -26.26
N VAL A 175 12.46 -18.61 -26.51
CA VAL A 175 13.39 -17.87 -27.38
C VAL A 175 14.34 -16.98 -26.59
N GLN A 176 14.00 -16.61 -25.36
CA GLN A 176 14.89 -15.93 -24.42
C GLN A 176 14.45 -16.23 -22.99
N GLU A 177 15.42 -16.40 -22.09
CA GLU A 177 15.19 -16.65 -20.66
C GLU A 177 16.13 -15.77 -19.84
N GLN A 178 15.63 -15.21 -18.74
CA GLN A 178 16.44 -14.51 -17.76
C GLN A 178 15.93 -14.85 -16.36
N LYS A 179 16.86 -15.25 -15.50
CA LYS A 179 16.62 -15.36 -14.05
C LYS A 179 16.87 -14.00 -13.40
N LEU A 180 15.91 -13.51 -12.63
CA LEU A 180 15.96 -12.22 -11.95
C LEU A 180 15.97 -12.42 -10.43
N GLY A 181 16.85 -11.69 -9.74
CA GLY A 181 16.92 -11.66 -8.27
C GLY A 181 15.92 -10.71 -7.63
N ALA A 182 16.05 -10.50 -6.31
CA ALA A 182 15.05 -9.81 -5.47
C ALA A 182 14.76 -8.34 -5.85
N VAL A 183 15.62 -7.66 -6.61
CA VAL A 183 15.30 -6.40 -7.31
C VAL A 183 16.17 -6.30 -8.56
N GLU A 184 15.63 -6.63 -9.74
CA GLU A 184 16.35 -6.42 -11.00
C GLU A 184 15.42 -5.95 -12.12
N HIS A 185 15.90 -4.97 -12.89
CA HIS A 185 15.27 -4.53 -14.14
C HIS A 185 15.77 -5.40 -15.30
N PHE A 186 14.85 -5.87 -16.13
CA PHE A 186 15.19 -6.58 -17.36
C PHE A 186 14.80 -5.78 -18.59
N THR A 187 15.77 -5.62 -19.49
CA THR A 187 15.59 -4.82 -20.71
C THR A 187 15.54 -5.71 -21.93
N LEU A 188 14.40 -5.72 -22.62
CA LEU A 188 14.26 -6.36 -23.92
C LEU A 188 14.66 -5.38 -25.02
N LYS A 189 15.60 -5.76 -25.89
CA LYS A 189 16.04 -4.94 -27.03
C LYS A 189 15.31 -5.33 -28.32
N ARG A 190 14.95 -4.34 -29.14
CA ARG A 190 14.31 -4.54 -30.44
C ARG A 190 15.27 -5.34 -31.32
N GLY A 191 14.81 -6.49 -31.81
CA GLY A 191 15.60 -7.40 -32.63
C GLY A 191 16.52 -8.36 -31.87
N SER A 192 16.55 -8.36 -30.52
CA SER A 192 17.24 -9.41 -29.75
C SER A 192 16.40 -10.67 -29.55
N ILE A 193 15.09 -10.60 -29.82
CA ILE A 193 14.21 -11.77 -29.84
C ILE A 193 14.15 -12.28 -31.29
N THR A 194 14.95 -13.29 -31.60
CA THR A 194 14.97 -13.96 -32.90
C THR A 194 14.32 -15.33 -32.80
N ALA A 195 13.14 -15.48 -33.39
CA ALA A 195 12.49 -16.78 -33.58
C ALA A 195 12.67 -17.19 -35.06
N GLY A 196 13.41 -18.28 -35.31
CA GLY A 196 13.48 -18.92 -36.63
C GLY A 196 13.89 -18.01 -37.81
N GLY A 197 14.73 -17.00 -37.58
CA GLY A 197 15.25 -16.10 -38.63
C GLY A 197 14.32 -14.94 -39.04
N SER A 198 13.19 -14.74 -38.34
CA SER A 198 12.30 -13.58 -38.57
C SER A 198 12.40 -12.55 -37.43
N ARG A 199 12.47 -11.26 -37.79
CA ARG A 199 12.44 -10.12 -36.86
C ARG A 199 10.99 -9.82 -36.47
N ILE A 200 10.65 -9.91 -35.18
CA ILE A 200 9.33 -9.51 -34.67
C ILE A 200 9.28 -7.98 -34.57
N ASN A 201 8.34 -7.34 -35.26
CA ASN A 201 8.17 -5.88 -35.24
C ASN A 201 7.06 -5.49 -34.25
N THR A 202 7.46 -4.93 -33.11
CA THR A 202 6.60 -4.71 -31.92
C THR A 202 5.44 -3.73 -32.10
N GLU A 203 5.38 -2.95 -33.17
CA GLU A 203 4.19 -2.11 -33.49
C GLU A 203 3.12 -2.86 -34.29
N LYS A 204 3.50 -3.90 -35.04
CA LYS A 204 2.59 -4.64 -35.94
C LYS A 204 2.24 -6.03 -35.40
N ASP A 205 3.16 -6.61 -34.62
CA ASP A 205 3.08 -7.95 -34.07
C ASP A 205 2.82 -7.96 -32.54
N SER A 206 2.37 -6.84 -31.96
CA SER A 206 1.94 -6.75 -30.55
C SER A 206 0.83 -7.75 -30.17
N LYS A 207 0.29 -8.50 -31.15
CA LYS A 207 -0.66 -9.59 -30.98
C LYS A 207 -0.03 -11.00 -31.03
N ARG A 208 1.31 -11.16 -31.08
CA ARG A 208 1.95 -12.42 -31.50
C ARG A 208 3.11 -12.95 -30.63
N ALA A 209 3.29 -12.46 -29.41
CA ALA A 209 4.19 -13.07 -28.43
C ALA A 209 3.55 -13.03 -27.04
N ARG A 210 3.79 -14.06 -26.22
CA ARG A 210 3.34 -14.12 -24.83
C ARG A 210 4.56 -14.16 -23.93
N ILE A 211 4.56 -13.35 -22.88
CA ILE A 211 5.53 -13.47 -21.79
C ILE A 211 4.91 -14.41 -20.76
N VAL A 212 5.69 -15.38 -20.31
CA VAL A 212 5.28 -16.32 -19.27
C VAL A 212 6.26 -16.15 -18.11
N VAL A 213 5.72 -15.91 -16.93
CA VAL A 213 6.47 -15.87 -15.66
C VAL A 213 6.18 -17.20 -14.96
N GLN A 214 7.24 -17.88 -14.51
CA GLN A 214 7.17 -19.16 -13.77
C GLN A 214 8.13 -19.14 -12.59
#